data_AF-A0AAJ6P3M2-F1
#
_entry.id   AF-A0AAJ6P3M2-F1
#
_cell.length_a   1.000
_cell.length_b   1.000
_cell.length_c   1.000
_cell.angle_alpha   90.00
_cell.angle_beta   90.00
_cell.angle_gamma   90.00
#
_symmetry.space_group_name_H-M   'P 1'
#
loop_
_entity.id
_entity.type
_entity.pdbx_description
1 polymer ?
#
loop_
_entity_poly.entity_id
_entity_poly.type
_entity_poly.pdbx_seq_one_letter_code
_entity_poly.pdbx_strand_id
1 'polypeptide(L)' 'AYVPGKSMVSLAGASYDKSSSMAVGLSSISDNGKWIIKGNINANTEKKFGIGVGVGYQW' A
#
# COMPACT_ATOMS: atom_id res chain seq x y z
N ALA A 1 -1.90 -9.23 -9.37
CA ALA A 1 -1.15 -10.49 -9.23
C ALA A 1 -0.83 -10.71 -7.75
N TYR A 2 -1.45 -11.73 -7.14
CA TYR A 2 -1.18 -12.15 -5.76
C TYR A 2 -0.43 -13.48 -5.86
N VAL A 3 0.89 -13.46 -5.62
CA VAL A 3 1.70 -14.66 -5.72
C VAL A 3 2.32 -14.91 -4.34
N PRO A 4 2.05 -16.06 -3.71
CA PRO A 4 2.68 -16.43 -2.43
C PRO A 4 4.20 -16.29 -2.49
N GLY A 5 4.80 -15.79 -1.41
CA GLY A 5 6.24 -15.54 -1.30
C GLY A 5 6.76 -14.38 -2.14
N LYS A 6 5.90 -13.57 -2.77
CA LYS A 6 6.31 -12.40 -3.54
C LYS A 6 5.97 -11.09 -2.84
N SER A 7 6.88 -10.15 -3.03
CA SER A 7 6.69 -8.75 -2.65
C SER A 7 6.28 -7.91 -3.84
N MET A 8 5.55 -6.83 -3.59
CA MET A 8 5.07 -5.88 -4.58
C MET A 8 5.39 -4.47 -4.14
N VAL A 9 5.91 -3.67 -5.07
CA VAL A 9 6.00 -2.22 -4.96
C VAL A 9 4.90 -1.61 -5.82
N SER A 10 4.24 -0.58 -5.31
CA SER A 10 3.12 0.08 -5.96
C SER A 10 3.26 1.59 -5.85
N LEU A 11 2.78 2.28 -6.87
CA LEU A 11 2.65 3.73 -6.93
C LEU A 11 1.19 4.05 -7.25
N ALA A 12 0.62 5.02 -6.56
CA ALA A 12 -0.76 5.46 -6.76
C ALA A 12 -0.85 6.98 -6.72
N GLY A 13 -1.75 7.54 -7.53
CA GLY A 13 -2.12 8.95 -7.49
C GLY A 13 -3.63 9.06 -7.24
N ALA A 14 -4.03 10.06 -6.47
CA ALA A 14 -5.43 10.38 -6.22
C ALA A 14 -5.63 11.90 -6.28
N SER A 15 -6.81 12.36 -6.67
CA SER A 15 -7.17 13.78 -6.61
C SER A 15 -8.51 13.89 -5.91
N TYR A 16 -8.60 14.76 -4.91
CA TYR A 16 -9.82 15.00 -4.15
C TYR A 16 -9.99 16.49 -3.88
N ASP A 17 -11.14 17.03 -4.29
CA ASP A 17 -11.42 18.46 -4.28
C ASP A 17 -10.30 19.26 -4.97
N LYS A 18 -9.61 20.15 -4.24
CA LYS A 18 -8.47 20.96 -4.74
C LYS A 18 -7.10 20.34 -4.49
N SER A 19 -7.03 19.15 -3.89
CA SER A 19 -5.78 18.51 -3.46
C SER A 19 -5.47 17.28 -4.30
N SER A 20 -4.25 17.21 -4.82
CA SER A 20 -3.71 15.97 -5.40
C SER A 20 -2.85 15.25 -4.36
N SER A 21 -2.87 13.92 -4.43
CA SER A 21 -2.21 13.02 -3.50
C SER A 21 -1.43 11.97 -4.27
N MET A 22 -0.26 11.62 -3.77
CA MET A 22 0.58 10.55 -4.30
C MET A 22 0.89 9.58 -3.17
N ALA A 23 0.90 8.30 -3.47
CA ALA A 23 1.16 7.24 -2.52
C ALA A 23 2.12 6.20 -3.10
N VAL A 24 3.00 5.70 -2.24
CA VAL A 24 3.88 4.56 -2.52
C VAL A 24 3.53 3.46 -1.54
N GLY A 25 3.34 2.25 -2.04
CA GLY A 25 2.96 1.09 -1.25
C GLY A 25 3.91 -0.07 -1.44
N LEU A 26 4.22 -0.75 -0.36
CA LEU A 26 4.92 -2.03 -0.33
C LEU A 26 3.97 -3.08 0.22
N SER A 27 3.99 -4.28 -0.35
CA SER A 27 3.26 -5.41 0.21
C SER A 27 4.04 -6.70 0.02
N SER A 28 3.77 -7.67 0.88
CA SER A 28 4.34 -9.00 0.77
C SER A 28 3.35 -10.03 1.26
N ILE A 29 3.46 -11.23 0.68
CA ILE A 29 2.62 -12.38 1.01
C ILE A 29 3.56 -13.48 1.50
N SER A 30 3.20 -14.12 2.61
CA SER A 30 3.96 -15.26 3.12
C SER A 30 4.02 -16.39 2.10
N ASP A 31 5.04 -17.25 2.21
CA ASP A 31 5.23 -18.37 1.29
C ASP A 31 4.05 -19.35 1.27
N ASN A 32 3.38 -19.51 2.42
CA ASN A 32 2.16 -20.32 2.52
C ASN A 32 0.91 -19.62 1.95
N GLY A 33 1.03 -18.39 1.45
CA GLY A 33 -0.05 -17.61 0.87
C GLY A 33 -1.06 -17.04 1.88
N LYS A 34 -0.99 -17.43 3.15
CA LYS A 34 -2.05 -17.14 4.13
C LYS A 34 -1.95 -15.74 4.72
N TRP A 35 -0.74 -15.24 4.93
CA TRP A 35 -0.50 -13.94 5.54
C TRP A 35 -0.13 -12.91 4.49
N ILE A 36 -0.71 -11.73 4.68
CA ILE A 36 -0.57 -10.58 3.81
C ILE A 36 -0.15 -9.42 4.67
N ILE A 37 0.95 -8.76 4.32
CA ILE A 37 1.35 -7.50 4.93
C ILE A 37 1.39 -6.41 3.88
N LYS A 38 0.94 -5.21 4.26
CA LYS A 38 0.93 -4.03 3.42
C LYS A 38 1.41 -2.84 4.24
N GLY A 39 2.24 -2.00 3.64
CA GLY A 39 2.63 -0.71 4.16
C GLY A 39 2.52 0.31 3.06
N ASN A 40 2.09 1.52 3.37
CA ASN A 40 2.00 2.61 2.41
C ASN A 40 2.34 3.94 3.06
N ILE A 41 2.95 4.80 2.28
CA ILE A 41 3.18 6.20 2.62
C ILE A 41 2.51 7.07 1.56
N ASN A 42 1.96 8.19 1.97
CA ASN A 42 1.29 9.12 1.07
C ASN A 42 1.59 10.57 1.46
N ALA A 43 1.57 11.43 0.45
CA ALA A 43 1.74 12.87 0.60
C ALA A 43 0.78 13.58 -0.34
N ASN A 44 0.29 14.75 0.06
CA ASN A 44 -0.58 15.57 -0.77
C ASN A 44 -0.01 16.98 -1.03
N THR A 45 -0.62 17.70 -1.97
CA THR A 45 -0.21 19.06 -2.35
C THR A 45 -0.37 20.08 -1.20
N GLU A 46 -1.18 19.76 -0.19
CA GLU A 46 -1.33 20.57 1.03
C GLU A 46 -0.23 20.29 2.08
N LYS A 47 0.83 19.56 1.72
CA LYS A 47 1.93 19.15 2.62
C LYS A 47 1.49 18.27 3.79
N LYS A 48 0.35 17.57 3.66
CA LYS A 48 -0.07 16.54 4.61
C LYS A 48 0.56 15.22 4.21
N PHE A 49 1.11 14.52 5.20
CA PHE A 49 1.71 13.21 5.04
C PHE A 49 0.90 12.17 5.82
N GLY A 50 0.82 10.96 5.29
CA GLY A 50 0.15 9.84 5.91
C GLY A 50 0.99 8.57 5.76
N ILE A 51 0.90 7.70 6.76
CA ILE A 51 1.45 6.35 6.74
C ILE A 51 0.35 5.37 7.13
N GLY A 52 0.31 4.23 6.47
CA GLY A 52 -0.62 3.14 6.73
C GLY A 52 0.12 1.81 6.75
N VAL A 53 -0.32 0.92 7.62
CA VAL A 53 0.08 -0.47 7.63
C VAL A 53 -1.16 -1.34 7.78
N GLY A 54 -1.12 -2.53 7.20
CA GLY A 54 -2.23 -3.47 7.25
C GLY A 54 -1.72 -4.90 7.21
N VAL A 55 -2.41 -5.77 7.92
CA VAL A 55 -2.20 -7.21 7.88
C VAL A 55 -3.52 -7.88 7.53
N GLY A 56 -3.46 -8.91 6.68
CA GLY A 56 -4.60 -9.73 6.30
C GLY A 56 -4.25 -11.20 6.43
N TYR A 57 -5.24 -11.99 6.80
CA TYR A 57 -5.14 -13.45 6.79
C TYR A 57 -6.23 -13.99 5.87
N GLN A 58 -5.85 -14.86 4.93
CA GLN A 58 -6.76 -15.60 4.08
C GLN A 58 -6.65 -17.10 4.36
N TRP A 59 -7.79 -17.80 4.34
CA TRP A 59 -7.89 -19.24 4.60
C TRP A 59 -8.48 -19.99 3.40
#